data_AF-A0A6B3E8X2-F1
#
_entry.id   AF-A0A6B3E8X2-F1
#
_cell.length_a   1.000
_cell.length_b   1.000
_cell.length_c   1.000
_cell.angle_alpha   90.00
_cell.angle_beta   90.00
_cell.angle_gamma   90.00
#
_symmetry.space_group_name_H-M   'P 1'
#
loop_
_entity.id
_entity.type
_entity.pdbx_description
1 polymer ?
#
loop_
_entity_poly.entity_id
_entity_poly.type
_entity_poly.pdbx_seq_one_letter_code
_entity_poly.pdbx_strand_id
1 'polypeptide(L)' 'ATASRLFDVRLIIGGLFTVYGIIVTITGITASDADLAKAQDININLWTGLGMLVLGLLFLAWMLWRPQTPPPVEEI' A
#
# COMPACT_ATOMS: atom_id res chain seq x y z
N ALA A 1 3.72 -1.12 25.00
CA ALA A 1 3.72 -2.12 23.92
C ALA A 1 3.32 -1.56 22.53
N THR A 2 3.59 -0.27 22.24
CA THR A 2 3.11 0.38 20.99
C THR A 2 4.23 0.60 19.96
N ALA A 3 5.47 0.82 20.42
CA ALA A 3 6.61 1.11 19.54
C ALA A 3 6.93 -0.04 18.57
N SER A 4 6.82 -1.31 18.99
CA SER A 4 7.15 -2.45 18.13
C SER A 4 6.23 -2.60 16.90
N ARG A 5 4.98 -2.10 16.97
CA ARG A 5 4.07 -2.06 15.81
C ARG A 5 4.44 -0.96 14.82
N LEU A 6 4.91 0.18 15.32
CA LEU A 6 5.37 1.29 14.48
C LEU A 6 6.65 0.95 13.70
N PHE A 7 7.44 -0.01 14.18
CA PHE A 7 8.62 -0.53 13.46
C PHE A 7 8.33 -1.78 12.61
N ASP A 8 7.07 -2.21 12.47
CA ASP A 8 6.74 -3.29 11.53
C ASP A 8 6.78 -2.75 10.10
N VAL A 9 7.81 -3.16 9.35
CA VAL A 9 8.01 -2.79 7.94
C VAL A 9 6.77 -3.10 7.09
N ARG A 10 6.01 -4.15 7.43
CA ARG A 10 4.80 -4.53 6.67
C ARG A 10 3.68 -3.52 6.86
N LEU A 11 3.57 -2.93 8.06
CA LEU A 11 2.60 -1.86 8.32
C LEU A 11 3.00 -0.58 7.57
N ILE A 12 4.28 -0.22 7.60
CA ILE A 12 4.78 0.97 6.90
C ILE A 12 4.56 0.83 5.40
N ILE A 13 5.08 -0.24 4.78
CA ILE A 13 4.95 -0.47 3.33
C ILE A 13 3.47 -0.64 2.95
N GLY A 14 2.74 -1.49 3.67
CA GLY A 14 1.33 -1.77 3.37
C GLY A 14 0.45 -0.52 3.48
N GLY A 15 0.65 0.27 4.54
CA GLY A 15 -0.05 1.54 4.73
C GLY A 15 0.29 2.57 3.65
N LEU A 16 1.57 2.73 3.33
CA LEU A 16 2.02 3.71 2.32
C LEU A 16 1.46 3.38 0.94
N PHE A 17 1.58 2.13 0.49
CA PHE A 17 1.04 1.67 -0.79
C PHE A 17 -0.49 1.76 -0.85
N THR A 18 -1.18 1.48 0.25
CA THR A 18 -2.64 1.61 0.30
C THR A 18 -3.07 3.06 0.15
N VAL A 19 -2.50 3.99 0.92
CA VAL A 19 -2.87 5.42 0.85
C VAL A 19 -2.55 6.02 -0.52
N TYR A 20 -1.34 5.81 -1.02
CA TYR A 20 -0.98 6.31 -2.35
C TYR A 20 -1.79 5.61 -3.45
N GLY A 21 -2.05 4.31 -3.33
CA GLY A 21 -2.89 3.56 -4.26
C GLY A 21 -4.31 4.13 -4.36
N ILE A 22 -4.92 4.54 -3.24
CA ILE A 22 -6.22 5.24 -3.24
C ILE A 22 -6.12 6.54 -4.04
N ILE A 23 -5.13 7.39 -3.72
CA ILE A 23 -4.96 8.70 -4.38
C ILE A 23 -4.80 8.53 -5.89
N VAL A 24 -3.88 7.65 -6.30
CA VAL A 24 -3.56 7.41 -7.71
C VAL A 24 -4.74 6.76 -8.45
N THR A 25 -5.48 5.86 -7.80
CA THR A 25 -6.71 5.27 -8.36
C THR A 25 -7.78 6.34 -8.60
N ILE A 26 -7.97 7.27 -7.66
CA ILE A 26 -8.90 8.39 -7.83
C ILE A 26 -8.47 9.26 -9.02
N THR A 27 -7.18 9.62 -9.10
CA THR A 27 -6.63 10.37 -10.26
C THR A 27 -6.85 9.63 -11.58
N GLY A 28 -6.75 8.30 -11.58
CA GLY A 28 -7.09 7.47 -12.73
C GLY A 28 -8.57 7.55 -13.08
N ILE A 29 -9.47 7.35 -12.13
CA ILE A 29 -10.93 7.39 -12.37
C ILE A 29 -11.37 8.76 -12.89
N THR A 30 -10.74 9.85 -12.42
CA THR A 30 -11.06 11.22 -12.83
C THR A 30 -10.19 11.73 -13.99
N ALA A 31 -9.49 10.85 -14.72
CA ALA A 31 -8.63 11.25 -15.83
C ALA A 31 -9.43 11.87 -16.99
N SER A 32 -8.88 12.92 -17.61
CA SER A 32 -9.50 13.56 -18.77
C SER A 32 -9.10 12.87 -20.08
N ASP A 33 -9.88 13.05 -21.15
CA ASP A 33 -9.57 12.52 -22.49
C ASP A 33 -8.20 13.02 -23.00
N ALA A 34 -7.80 14.24 -22.62
CA ALA A 34 -6.49 14.80 -22.95
C ALA A 34 -5.33 14.09 -22.24
N ASP A 35 -5.59 13.44 -21.10
CA ASP A 35 -4.60 12.65 -20.36
C ASP A 35 -4.48 11.23 -20.92
N LEU A 36 -5.61 10.66 -21.37
CA LEU A 36 -5.64 9.35 -22.04
C LEU A 36 -4.94 9.39 -23.39
N ALA A 37 -5.14 10.45 -24.18
CA ALA A 37 -4.51 10.63 -25.49
C ALA A 37 -2.96 10.67 -25.41
N LYS A 38 -2.39 11.11 -24.28
CA LYS A 38 -0.92 11.12 -24.07
C LYS A 38 -0.35 9.73 -23.79
N ALA A 39 -1.20 8.79 -23.38
CA ALA A 39 -0.83 7.46 -22.92
C ALA A 39 -1.40 6.34 -23.81
N GLN A 40 -1.59 6.61 -25.12
CA GLN A 40 -2.18 5.68 -26.07
C GLN A 40 -3.55 5.13 -25.61
N ASP A 41 -4.39 5.99 -25.04
CA ASP A 41 -5.70 5.66 -24.45
C ASP A 41 -5.66 4.67 -23.27
N ILE A 42 -4.47 4.44 -22.68
CA ILE A 42 -4.32 3.63 -21.48
C ILE A 42 -4.27 4.53 -20.25
N ASN A 43 -5.17 4.27 -19.31
CA ASN A 43 -5.17 4.95 -18.03
C ASN A 43 -4.10 4.39 -17.09
N ILE A 44 -2.86 4.86 -17.24
CA ILE A 44 -1.69 4.40 -16.46
C ILE A 44 -1.91 4.61 -14.96
N ASN A 45 -2.51 5.74 -14.58
CA ASN A 45 -2.80 6.05 -13.17
C ASN A 45 -3.76 5.00 -12.59
N LEU A 46 -4.82 4.63 -13.30
CA LEU A 46 -5.76 3.63 -12.81
C LEU A 46 -5.09 2.27 -12.59
N TRP A 47 -4.34 1.75 -13.56
CA TRP A 47 -3.65 0.47 -13.43
C TRP A 47 -2.58 0.48 -12.35
N THR A 48 -1.81 1.57 -12.26
CA THR A 48 -0.79 1.74 -11.22
C THR A 48 -1.43 1.80 -9.85
N GLY A 49 -2.48 2.60 -9.68
CA GLY A 49 -3.22 2.72 -8.43
C GLY A 49 -3.80 1.39 -7.96
N LEU A 50 -4.43 0.63 -8.86
CA LEU A 50 -4.94 -0.72 -8.57
C LEU A 50 -3.81 -1.68 -8.16
N GLY A 51 -2.68 -1.67 -8.87
CA GLY A 51 -1.52 -2.47 -8.51
C GLY A 51 -0.98 -2.13 -7.12
N MET A 52 -0.90 -0.84 -6.79
CA MET A 52 -0.49 -0.37 -5.47
C MET A 52 -1.46 -0.80 -4.37
N LEU A 53 -2.78 -0.73 -4.63
CA LEU A 53 -3.80 -1.18 -3.68
C LEU A 53 -3.70 -2.67 -3.40
N VAL A 54 -3.58 -3.50 -4.45
CA VAL A 54 -3.42 -4.94 -4.31
C VAL A 54 -2.17 -5.24 -3.48
N LEU A 55 -1.03 -4.64 -3.81
CA LEU A 55 0.21 -4.84 -3.05
C LEU A 55 0.09 -4.39 -1.59
N GLY A 56 -0.46 -3.20 -1.34
CA GLY A 56 -0.65 -2.66 0.00
C GLY A 56 -1.52 -3.55 0.87
N LEU A 57 -2.67 -3.99 0.33
CA LEU A 57 -3.58 -4.91 1.02
C LEU A 57 -2.95 -6.28 1.27
N LEU A 58 -2.14 -6.80 0.35
CA LEU A 58 -1.40 -8.04 0.56
C LEU A 58 -0.42 -7.93 1.75
N PHE A 59 0.31 -6.82 1.88
CA PHE A 59 1.20 -6.59 3.01
C PHE A 59 0.44 -6.49 4.34
N LEU A 60 -0.69 -5.79 4.36
CA LEU A 60 -1.53 -5.66 5.54
C LEU A 60 -2.18 -7.00 5.93
N ALA A 61 -2.68 -7.77 4.96
CA ALA A 61 -3.21 -9.11 5.18
C ALA A 61 -2.12 -10.06 5.71
N TRP A 62 -0.90 -9.96 5.17
CA TRP A 62 0.25 -10.75 5.65
C TRP A 62 0.65 -10.39 7.07
N MET A 63 0.63 -9.10 7.43
CA MET A 63 0.84 -8.65 8.82
C MET A 63 -0.18 -9.28 9.77
N LEU A 64 -1.46 -9.29 9.37
CA LEU A 64 -2.55 -9.86 10.17
C LEU A 64 -2.44 -11.40 10.31
N TRP A 65 -2.07 -12.11 9.25
CA TRP A 65 -1.94 -13.57 9.26
C TRP A 65 -0.65 -14.09 9.87
N ARG A 66 0.41 -13.28 9.94
CA ARG A 66 1.72 -13.66 10.50
C ARG A 66 2.16 -12.65 11.59
N PRO A 67 1.55 -12.68 12.79
CA PRO A 67 1.98 -11.83 13.91
C PRO A 67 3.45 -12.09 14.26
N GLN A 68 4.21 -11.04 14.57
CA GLN A 68 5.58 -11.19 15.07
C GLN A 68 5.55 -11.36 16.59
N THR A 69 6.28 -12.35 17.11
CA THR A 69 6.46 -12.55 18.55
C THR A 69 7.56 -11.61 19.05
N PRO A 70 7.32 -10.81 20.11
CA PRO A 70 8.38 -10.00 20.71
C PRO A 70 9.54 -10.88 21.19
N PRO A 71 10.80 -10.41 21.13
CA PRO A 71 11.92 -11.15 21.71
C PRO A 71 11.70 -11.37 23.21
N PRO A 72 12.17 -12.50 23.78
CA PRO A 72 12.11 -12.74 25.22
C PRO A 72 12.77 -11.58 25.97
N VAL A 73 12.19 -11.18 27.11
CA VAL A 73 12.85 -10.24 28.01
C VAL A 73 14.00 -11.01 28.65
N GLU A 74 15.24 -10.69 28.29
CA GLU A 74 16.41 -11.18 29.02
C GLU A 74 16.32 -10.61 30.45
N GLU A 75 16.01 -11.46 31.43
CA GLU A 75 16.18 -11.11 32.85
C GLU A 75 17.69 -11.02 33.12
N ILE A 76 18.16 -9.78 33.28
CA ILE A 76 19.49 -9.44 33.82
C ILE A 76 19.48 -9.45 35.34
#